data_AF-A0A448WPS2-F1
#
_entry.id   AF-A0A448WPS2-F1
#
_cell.length_a   1.000
_cell.length_b   1.000
_cell.length_c   1.000
_cell.angle_alpha   90.00
_cell.angle_beta   90.00
_cell.angle_gamma   90.00
#
_symmetry.space_group_name_H-M   'P 1'
#
loop_
_entity.id
_entity.type
_entity.pdbx_description
1 polymer ?
#
loop_
_entity_poly.entity_id
_entity_poly.type
_entity_poly.pdbx_seq_one_letter_code
_entity_poly.pdbx_strand_id
1 'polypeptide(L)'
;MASIGYRGHTAWLTSCAWAPHRPEQFITGSVDRTVRLWDQRNLQVSLYDLIGHSDMVTAVDWASPVIALARAQPHQADHDIEVSTPQVKHYILSASADGSAKIYHYQA
;
A
#
# COMPACT_ATOMS: atom_id res chain seq x y z
N MET A 1 -10.62 -27.83 1.67
CA MET A 1 -10.21 -26.42 1.54
C MET A 1 -10.34 -25.78 2.91
N ALA A 2 -9.28 -25.17 3.44
CA ALA A 2 -9.35 -24.39 4.67
C ALA A 2 -9.55 -22.92 4.32
N SER A 3 -10.45 -22.23 5.02
CA SER A 3 -10.60 -20.78 4.92
C SER A 3 -9.94 -20.11 6.12
N ILE A 4 -9.27 -18.99 5.87
CA ILE A 4 -8.64 -18.16 6.87
C ILE A 4 -9.33 -16.80 6.84
N GLY A 5 -9.76 -16.32 8.01
CA GLY A 5 -10.45 -15.04 8.14
C GLY A 5 -9.60 -14.03 8.90
N TYR A 6 -9.45 -12.82 8.35
CA TYR A 6 -8.79 -11.69 8.98
C TYR A 6 -9.85 -10.77 9.56
N ARG A 7 -9.79 -10.54 10.87
CA ARG A 7 -10.78 -9.74 11.61
C ARG A 7 -10.09 -8.51 12.18
N GLY A 8 -10.72 -7.36 12.04
CA GLY A 8 -10.19 -6.11 12.59
C GLY A 8 -10.96 -4.87 12.13
N HIS A 9 -11.53 -4.90 10.93
CA HIS A 9 -12.46 -3.86 10.50
C HIS A 9 -13.73 -3.86 11.35
N THR A 10 -14.23 -2.68 11.69
CA THR A 10 -15.44 -2.51 12.51
C THR A 10 -16.71 -2.36 11.67
N ALA A 11 -16.57 -2.32 10.35
CA ALA A 11 -17.65 -2.27 9.38
C ALA A 11 -17.32 -3.15 8.14
N TRP A 12 -18.33 -3.36 7.31
CA TRP A 12 -18.22 -4.09 6.03
C TRP A 12 -17.10 -3.57 5.13
N LEU A 13 -16.47 -4.52 4.44
CA LEU A 13 -15.40 -4.25 3.49
C LEU A 13 -16.00 -3.82 2.15
N THR A 14 -15.34 -2.87 1.50
CA THR A 14 -15.77 -2.35 0.19
C THR A 14 -14.86 -2.84 -0.94
N SER A 15 -13.58 -3.11 -0.63
CA SER A 15 -12.57 -3.46 -1.62
C SER A 15 -11.39 -4.20 -0.99
N CYS A 16 -10.70 -5.02 -1.77
CA CYS A 16 -9.45 -5.69 -1.38
C CYS A 16 -8.53 -5.88 -2.60
N ALA A 17 -7.21 -5.88 -2.36
CA ALA A 17 -6.21 -6.04 -3.42
C ALA A 17 -4.94 -6.76 -2.90
N TRP A 18 -4.40 -7.66 -3.72
CA TRP A 18 -3.13 -8.34 -3.44
C TRP A 18 -1.93 -7.41 -3.67
N ALA A 19 -0.92 -7.53 -2.82
CA ALA A 19 0.34 -6.83 -3.05
C ALA A 19 1.09 -7.46 -4.24
N PRO A 20 1.51 -6.67 -5.26
CA PRO A 20 2.17 -7.21 -6.45
C PRO A 20 3.63 -7.65 -6.20
N HIS A 21 4.20 -7.24 -5.06
CA HIS A 21 5.60 -7.50 -4.70
C HIS A 21 5.77 -8.55 -3.60
N ARG A 22 4.68 -8.89 -2.88
CA ARG A 22 4.70 -9.83 -1.75
C ARG A 22 3.44 -10.70 -1.75
N PRO A 23 3.55 -12.00 -2.04
CA PRO A 23 2.38 -12.87 -2.16
C PRO A 23 1.66 -13.07 -0.82
N GLU A 24 2.33 -12.86 0.33
CA GLU A 24 1.70 -12.97 1.64
C GLU A 24 0.95 -11.71 2.05
N GLN A 25 1.01 -10.60 1.30
CA GLN A 25 0.43 -9.33 1.73
C GLN A 25 -0.75 -8.90 0.87
N PHE A 26 -1.75 -8.31 1.51
CA PHE A 26 -2.91 -7.75 0.83
C PHE A 26 -3.48 -6.57 1.62
N ILE A 27 -4.25 -5.73 0.94
CA ILE A 27 -4.93 -4.59 1.55
C ILE A 27 -6.44 -4.76 1.49
N THR A 28 -7.13 -4.14 2.44
CA THR A 28 -8.59 -4.06 2.48
C THR A 28 -9.03 -2.63 2.79
N GLY A 29 -10.07 -2.16 2.10
CA GLY A 29 -10.78 -0.91 2.41
C GLY A 29 -12.13 -1.19 3.06
N SER A 30 -12.56 -0.32 3.96
CA SER A 30 -13.81 -0.49 4.71
C SER A 30 -14.60 0.81 4.89
N VAL A 31 -15.88 0.63 5.17
CA VAL A 31 -16.79 1.69 5.64
C VAL A 31 -16.38 2.26 7.01
N ASP A 32 -15.51 1.58 7.76
CA ASP A 32 -14.93 2.14 8.99
C ASP A 32 -13.92 3.27 8.74
N ARG A 33 -13.72 3.65 7.47
CA ARG A 33 -12.86 4.75 6.98
C ARG A 33 -11.37 4.44 7.04
N THR A 34 -11.01 3.17 7.23
CA THR A 34 -9.63 2.72 7.26
C THR A 34 -9.29 1.85 6.05
N VAL A 35 -8.02 1.91 5.65
CA VAL A 35 -7.40 0.87 4.81
C VAL A 35 -6.47 0.06 5.70
N ARG A 36 -6.56 -1.26 5.66
CA ARG A 36 -5.68 -2.15 6.43
C ARG A 36 -4.77 -2.94 5.53
N LEU A 37 -3.50 -3.03 5.90
CA LEU A 37 -2.52 -3.93 5.30
C LEU A 37 -2.39 -5.19 6.16
N TRP A 38 -2.49 -6.35 5.54
CA TRP A 38 -2.46 -7.66 6.18
C TRP A 38 -1.25 -8.47 5.72
N ASP A 39 -0.83 -9.40 6.58
CA ASP A 39 0.14 -10.43 6.26
C ASP A 39 -0.47 -11.80 6.54
N GLN A 40 -0.41 -12.70 5.57
CA GLN A 40 -0.99 -14.04 5.71
C GLN A 40 -0.34 -14.86 6.83
N ARG A 41 0.88 -14.50 7.23
CA ARG A 41 1.62 -15.15 8.31
C ARG A 41 1.13 -14.68 9.68
N ASN A 42 0.45 -13.54 9.75
CA ASN A 42 -0.13 -12.99 10.98
C ASN A 42 -1.63 -12.76 10.84
N LEU A 43 -2.41 -13.75 11.28
CA LEU A 43 -3.86 -13.78 11.13
C LEU A 43 -4.62 -12.85 12.09
N GLN A 44 -3.96 -12.38 13.15
CA GLN A 44 -4.63 -11.72 14.27
C GLN A 44 -4.61 -10.19 14.17
N VAL A 45 -3.59 -9.62 13.51
CA VAL A 45 -3.35 -8.17 13.53
C VAL A 45 -2.97 -7.70 12.13
N SER A 46 -3.54 -6.57 11.71
CA SER A 46 -3.09 -5.84 10.53
C SER A 46 -1.68 -5.33 10.75
N LEU A 47 -0.83 -5.41 9.72
CA LEU A 47 0.49 -4.78 9.75
C LEU A 47 0.38 -3.27 9.95
N TYR A 48 -0.59 -2.65 9.27
CA TYR A 48 -0.84 -1.22 9.34
C TYR A 48 -2.32 -0.90 9.20
N ASP A 49 -2.76 0.09 9.97
CA ASP A 49 -4.05 0.75 9.81
C ASP A 49 -3.76 2.13 9.19
N LEU A 50 -4.06 2.27 7.90
CA LEU A 50 -3.89 3.49 7.14
C LEU A 50 -5.13 4.37 7.36
N ILE A 51 -4.97 5.32 8.27
CA ILE A 51 -6.01 6.24 8.71
C ILE A 51 -5.82 7.58 8.00
N GLY A 52 -6.92 8.20 7.58
CA GLY A 52 -6.87 9.56 7.04
C GLY A 52 -8.10 10.00 6.28
N HIS A 53 -8.97 9.07 5.85
CA HIS A 53 -10.25 9.40 5.23
C HIS A 53 -11.28 9.82 6.28
N SER A 54 -12.11 10.81 5.94
CA SER A 54 -13.21 11.26 6.81
C SER A 54 -14.51 10.51 6.56
N ASP A 55 -14.60 9.74 5.47
CA ASP A 55 -15.75 8.91 5.10
C ASP A 55 -15.30 7.55 4.51
N MET A 56 -16.25 6.67 4.18
CA MET A 56 -15.99 5.28 3.77
C MET A 56 -14.96 5.18 2.65
N VAL A 57 -14.05 4.21 2.76
CA VAL A 57 -13.18 3.86 1.65
C VAL A 57 -14.02 3.14 0.61
N THR A 58 -13.98 3.59 -0.64
CA THR A 58 -14.77 3.01 -1.74
C THR A 58 -13.95 2.08 -2.62
N ALA A 59 -12.64 2.30 -2.72
CA ALA A 59 -11.72 1.47 -3.49
C ALA A 59 -10.31 1.51 -2.91
N VAL A 60 -9.58 0.42 -3.05
CA VAL A 60 -8.15 0.32 -2.74
C VAL A 60 -7.42 -0.39 -3.88
N ASP A 61 -6.19 0.03 -4.14
CA ASP A 61 -5.32 -0.65 -5.11
C ASP A 61 -3.84 -0.51 -4.72
N TRP A 62 -3.03 -1.41 -5.24
CA TRP A 62 -1.58 -1.32 -5.17
C TRP A 62 -1.02 -0.69 -6.43
N ALA A 63 -0.08 0.24 -6.27
CA ALA A 63 0.72 0.64 -7.41
C ALA A 63 1.53 -0.56 -7.90
N SER A 64 1.50 -0.77 -9.22
CA SER A 64 2.47 -1.64 -9.89
C SER A 64 3.89 -1.17 -9.52
N PRO A 65 4.85 -2.08 -9.28
CA PRO A 65 6.23 -1.69 -8.98
C PRO A 65 6.77 -0.82 -10.12
N VAL A 66 6.75 0.49 -9.91
CA VAL A 66 7.47 1.42 -10.77
C VAL A 66 8.92 1.29 -10.35
N ILE A 67 9.73 0.64 -11.18
CA ILE A 67 11.18 0.87 -11.14
C ILE A 67 11.33 2.35 -11.50
N ALA A 68 11.46 3.20 -10.48
CA ALA A 68 11.94 4.55 -10.69
C ALA A 68 13.37 4.38 -11.20
N LEU A 69 13.53 4.31 -12.53
CA LEU A 69 14.82 4.53 -13.15
C LEU A 69 15.30 5.84 -12.57
N ALA A 70 16.33 5.75 -11.71
CA ALA A 70 16.92 6.90 -11.06
C ALA A 70 17.08 7.97 -12.13
N ARG A 71 16.44 9.13 -11.94
CA ARG A 71 16.62 10.25 -12.86
C ARG A 71 18.12 10.45 -12.94
N ALA A 72 18.73 10.17 -14.09
CA ALA A 72 20.09 10.55 -14.35
C ALA A 72 20.11 12.06 -14.18
N GLN A 73 20.66 12.54 -13.06
CA GLN A 73 20.92 13.95 -12.89
C GLN A 73 21.95 14.31 -13.97
N PRO A 74 21.68 15.29 -14.85
CA PRO A 74 22.69 15.74 -15.78
C PRO A 74 23.80 16.42 -14.96
N HIS A 75 24.87 15.67 -14.75
CA HIS A 75 26.24 16.05 -14.37
C HIS A 75 26.43 17.42 -13.70
N GLN A 76 26.92 17.37 -12.46
CA GLN A 76 28.08 18.18 -12.10
C GLN A 76 29.30 17.27 -12.26
N ALA A 77 30.20 17.64 -13.16
CA ALA A 77 31.44 16.89 -13.40
C ALA A 77 32.28 16.85 -12.12
N ASP A 78 32.97 15.73 -11.97
CA ASP A 78 34.04 15.44 -11.01
C ASP A 78 33.61 14.99 -9.61
N HIS A 79 34.01 13.74 -9.34
CA HIS A 79 33.99 12.96 -8.11
C HIS A 79 32.78 12.04 -7.87
N ASP A 80 33.09 10.74 -8.03
CA ASP A 80 32.39 9.53 -7.60
C ASP A 80 31.07 9.23 -8.30
N ILE A 81 31.09 8.17 -9.14
CA ILE A 81 29.87 7.55 -9.67
C ILE A 81 29.18 6.85 -8.50
N GLU A 82 28.32 7.57 -7.80
CA GLU A 82 27.41 6.98 -6.83
C GLU A 82 26.41 6.12 -7.63
N VAL A 83 26.63 4.81 -7.65
CA VAL A 83 25.65 3.85 -8.18
C VAL A 83 24.43 3.92 -7.27
N SER A 84 23.50 4.83 -7.59
CA SER A 84 22.26 4.96 -6.85
C SER A 84 21.51 3.65 -6.98
N THR A 85 21.46 2.88 -5.89
CA THR A 85 20.66 1.65 -5.84
C THR A 85 19.22 2.01 -6.19
N PRO A 86 18.57 1.32 -7.14
CA PRO A 86 17.18 1.60 -7.45
C PRO A 86 16.35 1.33 -6.21
N GLN A 87 15.82 2.39 -5.59
CA GLN A 87 14.90 2.25 -4.47
C GLN A 87 13.53 1.87 -5.02
N VAL A 88 13.16 0.60 -4.83
CA VAL A 88 11.80 0.14 -5.09
C VAL A 88 10.91 0.75 -4.03
N LYS A 89 9.97 1.61 -4.45
CA LYS A 89 8.96 2.19 -3.58
C LYS A 89 7.64 1.49 -3.81
N HIS A 90 6.98 1.10 -2.72
CA HIS A 90 5.67 0.49 -2.77
C HIS A 90 4.62 1.52 -2.36
N TYR A 91 3.57 1.65 -3.17
CA TYR A 91 2.51 2.60 -2.90
C TYR A 91 1.15 1.91 -2.86
N ILE A 92 0.32 2.37 -1.94
CA ILE A 92 -1.08 1.98 -1.83
C ILE A 92 -1.91 3.22 -2.19
N LEU A 93 -2.88 3.05 -3.08
CA LEU A 93 -3.85 4.08 -3.44
C LEU A 93 -5.19 3.73 -2.82
N SER A 94 -5.88 4.72 -2.26
CA SER A 94 -7.26 4.57 -1.80
C SER A 94 -8.12 5.74 -2.26
N ALA A 95 -9.40 5.48 -2.49
CA ALA A 95 -10.43 6.47 -2.75
C ALA A 95 -11.54 6.38 -1.69
N SER A 96 -12.20 7.50 -1.40
CA SER A 96 -13.25 7.57 -0.38
C SER A 96 -14.44 8.41 -0.84
N ALA A 97 -15.60 8.16 -0.22
CA ALA A 97 -16.80 8.97 -0.37
C ALA A 97 -16.62 10.42 0.14
N ASP A 98 -15.55 10.71 0.88
CA ASP A 98 -15.19 12.06 1.31
C ASP A 98 -14.70 12.97 0.16
N GLY A 99 -14.64 12.44 -1.07
CA GLY A 99 -14.19 13.16 -2.25
C GLY A 99 -12.66 13.20 -2.40
N SER A 100 -11.92 12.45 -1.58
CA SER A 100 -10.46 12.39 -1.63
C SER A 100 -9.92 11.04 -2.09
N ALA A 101 -8.73 11.09 -2.71
CA ALA A 101 -7.86 9.95 -2.89
C ALA A 101 -6.58 10.15 -2.08
N LYS A 102 -6.04 9.08 -1.51
CA LYS A 102 -4.81 9.11 -0.70
C LYS A 102 -3.81 8.09 -1.21
N ILE A 103 -2.53 8.48 -1.19
CA ILE A 103 -1.41 7.62 -1.51
C ILE A 103 -0.61 7.40 -0.23
N TYR A 104 -0.39 6.14 0.12
CA TYR A 104 0.46 5.74 1.23
C TYR A 104 1.75 5.15 0.68
N HIS A 105 2.88 5.56 1.25
CA HIS A 105 4.18 4.99 0.94
C HIS A 105 4.53 3.93 1.99
N TYR A 106 4.79 2.72 1.51
CA TYR A 106 5.18 1.58 2.33
C TYR A 106 6.66 1.28 2.10
N GLN A 107 7.46 1.34 3.16
CA GLN A 107 8.84 0.87 3.14
C GLN A 107 8.85 -0.63 3.45
N ALA A 108 9.32 -1.41 2.47
CA ALA A 108 9.45 -2.86 2.54
C ALA A 108 10.69 -3.28 3.32
#